data_AF-A0A1V5BU31-F1
#
_entry.id   AF-A0A1V5BU31-F1
#
_cell.length_a   1.000
_cell.length_b   1.000
_cell.length_c   1.000
_cell.angle_alpha   90.00
_cell.angle_beta   90.00
_cell.angle_gamma   90.00
#
_symmetry.space_group_name_H-M   'P 1'
#
loop_
_entity.id
_entity.type
_entity.pdbx_description
1 polymer ?
#
loop_
_entity_poly.entity_id
_entity_poly.type
_entity_poly.pdbx_seq_one_letter_code
_entity_poly.pdbx_strand_id
1 'polypeptide(L)' 'MALRNIMNYQTDDILRKKARTVEKIDNRILTLLKDMAETMYNANGAGLAAPRKRLIY' A
#
# COMPACT_ATOMS: atom_id res chain seq x y z
N MET A 1 13.12 -2.07 -1.24
CA MET A 1 12.98 -0.62 -1.37
C MET A 1 12.58 -0.38 -2.80
N ALA A 2 11.29 -0.13 -3.00
CA ALA A 2 10.69 0.06 -4.31
C ALA A 2 9.60 1.12 -4.19
N LEU A 3 9.68 2.16 -5.03
CA LEU A 3 8.63 3.15 -5.14
C LEU A 3 7.39 2.51 -5.76
N ARG A 4 6.27 2.83 -5.14
CA ARG A 4 5.06 2.03 -5.28
C ARG A 4 3.96 2.91 -5.87
N ASN A 5 3.53 2.69 -7.12
CA ASN A 5 2.46 3.45 -7.79
C ASN A 5 1.20 3.72 -6.92
N ILE A 6 0.76 4.98 -6.85
CA ILE A 6 -0.42 5.41 -6.09
C ILE A 6 -1.64 5.33 -7.03
N MET A 7 -2.72 4.69 -6.58
CA MET A 7 -3.93 4.48 -7.38
C MET A 7 -4.78 5.75 -7.46
N ASN A 8 -5.46 5.97 -8.58
CA ASN A 8 -6.32 7.12 -8.81
C ASN A 8 -7.79 6.78 -8.52
N TYR A 9 -8.45 7.60 -7.69
CA TYR A 9 -9.84 7.40 -7.28
C TYR A 9 -10.86 7.43 -8.42
N GLN A 10 -10.52 8.03 -9.55
CA GLN A 10 -11.42 8.13 -10.71
C GLN A 10 -11.46 6.83 -11.51
N THR A 11 -10.35 6.10 -11.57
CA THR A 11 -10.18 4.93 -12.45
C THR A 11 -10.10 3.62 -11.69
N ASP A 12 -9.71 3.65 -10.42
CA ASP A 12 -9.36 2.46 -9.67
C ASP A 12 -10.42 2.06 -8.64
N ASP A 13 -11.34 1.19 -9.06
CA ASP A 13 -12.38 0.61 -8.20
C ASP A 13 -11.83 -0.19 -7.00
N ILE A 14 -10.54 -0.51 -6.99
CA ILE A 14 -9.88 -1.16 -5.87
C ILE A 14 -9.96 -0.33 -4.58
N LEU A 15 -10.01 1.00 -4.69
CA LEU A 15 -10.09 1.90 -3.53
C LEU A 15 -11.42 1.78 -2.78
N ARG A 16 -12.45 1.23 -3.41
CA ARG A 16 -13.77 0.99 -2.80
C ARG A 16 -13.87 -0.38 -2.11
N LYS A 17 -12.87 -1.25 -2.26
CA LYS A 17 -12.90 -2.62 -1.73
C LYS A 17 -12.35 -2.68 -0.31
N LYS A 18 -13.07 -3.35 0.60
CA LYS A 18 -12.62 -3.57 1.98
C LYS A 18 -11.33 -4.40 2.01
N ALA A 19 -10.32 -3.93 2.74
CA ALA A 19 -9.08 -4.68 2.98
C ALA A 19 -9.36 -6.00 3.75
N ARG A 20 -8.45 -6.98 3.67
CA ARG A 20 -8.50 -8.12 4.61
C ARG A 20 -7.81 -7.71 5.89
N THR A 21 -8.26 -8.28 7.00
CA THR A 21 -7.52 -8.23 8.25
C THR A 21 -6.17 -8.93 8.05
N VAL A 22 -5.10 -8.31 8.55
CA VAL A 22 -3.78 -8.94 8.59
C VAL A 22 -3.72 -9.75 9.88
N GLU A 23 -3.71 -11.07 9.78
CA GLU A 23 -3.69 -11.98 10.94
C GLU A 23 -2.29 -12.15 11.53
N LYS A 24 -1.25 -12.00 10.70
CA LYS A 24 0.14 -12.18 11.10
C LYS A 24 1.03 -11.12 10.44
N ILE A 25 1.88 -10.50 11.25
CA ILE A 25 2.93 -9.60 10.75
C ILE A 25 4.18 -10.45 10.57
N ASP A 26 4.56 -10.68 9.31
CA ASP A 26 5.80 -11.35 8.94
C ASP A 26 6.79 -10.37 8.30
N ASN A 27 7.97 -10.86 7.94
CA ASN A 27 8.99 -10.04 7.30
C ASN A 27 8.53 -9.44 5.96
N ARG A 28 7.55 -10.05 5.28
CA ARG A 28 7.01 -9.52 4.02
C ARG A 28 6.12 -8.31 4.27
N ILE A 29 5.29 -8.36 5.32
CA ILE A 29 4.51 -7.20 5.78
C ILE A 29 5.43 -6.07 6.24
N LEU A 30 6.52 -6.38 6.96
CA LEU A 30 7.50 -5.37 7.37
C LEU A 30 8.18 -4.70 6.16
N THR A 31 8.56 -5.46 5.14
CA THR A 31 9.11 -4.91 3.90
C THR A 31 8.10 -4.03 3.15
N LEU A 32 6.84 -4.48 3.08
CA LEU A 32 5.73 -3.71 2.51
C LEU A 32 5.55 -2.36 3.20
N LEU A 33 5.56 -2.34 4.54
CA LEU A 33 5.41 -1.11 5.32
C LEU A 33 6.55 -0.12 5.03
N LYS A 34 7.79 -0.61 4.88
CA LYS A 34 8.94 0.22 4.52
C LYS A 34 8.79 0.84 3.14
N ASP A 35 8.44 0.05 2.13
CA ASP A 35 8.21 0.55 0.76
C ASP A 35 7.05 1.57 0.70
N MET A 36 6.01 1.38 1.53
CA MET A 36 4.89 2.29 1.64
C MET A 36 5.27 3.62 2.30
N ALA A 37 6.06 3.58 3.38
CA ALA A 37 6.55 4.80 4.03
C ALA A 37 7.41 5.61 3.06
N GLU A 38 8.33 4.95 2.35
CA GLU A 38 9.18 5.59 1.34
C GLU A 38 8.35 6.25 0.23
N THR A 39 7.32 5.56 -0.27
CA THR A 39 6.40 6.10 -1.28
C THR A 39 5.61 7.30 -0.76
N MET A 40 5.14 7.24 0.49
CA MET A 40 4.39 8.32 1.12
C MET A 40 5.25 9.58 1.24
N TYR A 41 6.50 9.45 1.70
CA TYR A 41 7.45 10.56 1.76
C TYR A 41 7.76 11.12 0.38
N ASN A 42 7.98 10.26 -0.62
CA ASN A 42 8.26 10.69 -1.98
C ASN A 42 7.09 11.46 -2.63
N ALA A 43 5.86 11.07 -2.31
CA ALA A 43 4.65 11.74 -2.77
C ALA A 43 4.27 12.99 -1.95
N ASN A 44 5.10 13.40 -0.98
CA ASN A 44 4.77 14.45 0.01
C ASN A 44 3.40 14.24 0.68
N GLY A 45 3.02 12.98 0.89
CA GLY A 45 1.74 12.60 1.49
C GLY A 45 1.81 12.55 3.02
N ALA A 46 0.70 12.85 3.68
CA ALA A 46 0.56 12.70 5.14
C ALA A 46 0.17 11.28 5.58
N GLY A 47 -0.28 10.42 4.65
CA GLY A 47 -0.70 9.06 4.93
C GLY A 47 -0.82 8.19 3.67
N LEU A 48 -0.59 6.89 3.80
CA LEU A 48 -0.74 5.91 2.73
C LEU A 48 -1.38 4.61 3.25
N ALA A 49 -2.41 4.12 2.56
CA ALA A 49 -3.13 2.89 2.90
C ALA A 49 -2.87 1.78 1.86
N ALA A 50 -2.82 0.52 2.30
CA ALA A 50 -2.65 -0.64 1.43
C ALA A 50 -4.02 -1.28 1.08
N PRO A 51 -4.57 -1.05 -0.13
CA PRO A 51 -5.71 -1.81 -0.61
C PRO A 51 -5.26 -3.23 -1.01
N ARG A 52 -6.09 -4.22 -0.65
CA ARG A 52 -5.85 -5.68 -0.71
C ARG A 52 -5.04 -6.21 -1.91
N LYS A 53 -5.26 -5.72 -3.14
CA LYS A 53 -4.62 -6.31 -4.35
C LYS A 53 -3.24 -5.76 -4.69
N ARG A 54 -2.66 -4.88 -3.87
CA ARG A 54 -1.26 -4.45 -4.04
C ARG A 54 -0.26 -5.30 -3.25
N LEU A 55 -0.63 -6.56 -3.06
CA LEU A 55 0.22 -7.70 -2.69
C LEU A 55 0.49 -8.48 -3.98
N ILE A 56 1.31 -7.95 -4.87
CA ILE A 56 1.89 -8.72 -5.97
C ILE A 56 3.38 -8.80 -5.64
N TYR A 57 3.87 -10.03 -5.48
CA TYR A 57 5.28 -10.37 -5.31
C TYR A 57 6.03 -10.13 -6.61
#